data_AF-A0A7J6QPS6-F1
#
_entry.id   AF-A0A7J6QPS6-F1
#
_cell.length_a   1.000
_cell.length_b   1.000
_cell.length_c   1.000
_cell.angle_alpha   90.00
_cell.angle_beta   90.00
_cell.angle_gamma   90.00
#
_symmetry.space_group_name_H-M   'P 1'
#
loop_
_entity.id
_entity.type
_entity.pdbx_description
1 polymer ?
#
loop_
_entity_poly.entity_id
_entity_poly.type
_entity_poly.pdbx_seq_one_letter_code
_entity_poly.pdbx_strand_id
1 'polypeptide(L)'
;MVLLNSVSVGLETDLDVNDDSDLWLVINSVFLVIFGVELVVRLRIEGLRSWVHDTWNWFDTLLVVSDVVGMWIVPFFTGKSLRSFNFLRTGRLLRLARIARLFRFLRPLALIMRGIVMAFKIVLWMIILMTILIYVAAVGMRIFTKNIAEDWSDDLANPDSSLLAKGL
;
A
#
# COMPACT_ATOMS: atom_id res chain seq x y z
N MET A 1 -8.30 -1.55 -16.33
CA MET A 1 -9.61 -2.23 -16.42
C MET A 1 -10.35 -2.33 -15.09
N VAL A 2 -9.70 -2.72 -13.98
CA VAL A 2 -10.39 -2.85 -12.66
C VAL A 2 -11.03 -1.55 -12.19
N LEU A 3 -10.34 -0.40 -12.27
CA LEU A 3 -10.90 0.90 -11.90
C LEU A 3 -12.11 1.28 -12.77
N LEU A 4 -12.05 0.98 -14.07
CA LEU A 4 -13.11 1.32 -15.03
C LEU A 4 -14.35 0.45 -14.83
N ASN A 5 -14.17 -0.86 -14.61
CA ASN A 5 -15.23 -1.77 -14.21
C ASN A 5 -15.82 -1.35 -12.85
N SER A 6 -15.00 -0.89 -11.91
CA SER A 6 -15.46 -0.48 -10.57
C SER A 6 -16.23 0.84 -10.58
N VAL A 7 -15.81 1.81 -11.41
CA VAL A 7 -16.57 3.04 -11.66
C VAL A 7 -17.88 2.71 -12.38
N SER A 8 -17.85 1.79 -13.36
CA SER A 8 -19.06 1.32 -14.07
C SER A 8 -20.08 0.68 -13.12
N VAL A 9 -19.61 -0.18 -12.21
CA VAL A 9 -20.47 -0.82 -11.18
C VAL A 9 -20.94 0.19 -10.14
N GLY A 10 -20.11 1.18 -9.80
CA GLY A 10 -20.52 2.30 -8.94
C GLY A 10 -21.65 3.11 -9.56
N LEU A 11 -21.53 3.46 -10.84
CA LEU A 11 -22.56 4.15 -11.61
C LEU A 11 -23.84 3.30 -11.78
N GLU A 12 -23.70 1.97 -11.96
CA GLU A 12 -24.83 1.03 -11.99
C GLU A 12 -25.59 1.01 -10.65
N THR A 13 -24.90 1.20 -9.53
CA THR A 13 -25.50 1.19 -8.18
C THR A 13 -26.17 2.53 -7.84
N ASP A 14 -25.61 3.65 -8.29
CA ASP A 14 -26.04 5.00 -7.90
C ASP A 14 -27.23 5.53 -8.75
N LEU A 15 -27.39 5.00 -9.98
CA LEU A 15 -28.40 5.52 -10.91
C LEU A 15 -29.80 4.88 -10.77
N ASP A 16 -29.98 3.82 -9.99
CA ASP A 16 -31.26 3.06 -9.86
C ASP A 16 -31.98 2.87 -11.22
N VAL A 17 -31.20 2.76 -12.30
CA VAL A 17 -31.75 2.66 -13.65
C VAL A 17 -32.27 1.26 -13.78
N ASN A 18 -33.60 1.18 -13.90
CA ASN A 18 -34.38 -0.02 -14.21
C ASN A 18 -33.54 -1.10 -14.91
N ASP A 19 -33.59 -2.27 -14.28
CA ASP A 19 -32.89 -3.55 -14.44
C ASP A 19 -32.80 -4.14 -15.88
N ASP A 20 -33.17 -3.39 -16.92
CA ASP A 20 -33.51 -3.87 -18.27
C ASP A 20 -32.69 -3.25 -19.41
N SER A 21 -31.66 -2.45 -19.14
CA SER A 21 -30.83 -1.95 -20.25
C SER A 21 -29.82 -3.02 -20.69
N ASP A 22 -30.11 -3.72 -21.79
CA ASP A 22 -29.21 -4.64 -22.50
C ASP A 22 -27.77 -4.11 -22.60
N LEU A 23 -27.60 -2.79 -22.66
CA LEU A 23 -26.31 -2.09 -22.63
C LEU A 23 -25.43 -2.48 -21.44
N TRP A 24 -25.97 -2.55 -20.22
CA TRP A 24 -25.17 -2.91 -19.03
C TRP A 24 -24.73 -4.37 -19.06
N LEU A 25 -25.56 -5.25 -19.60
CA LEU A 25 -25.22 -6.67 -19.77
C LEU A 25 -24.11 -6.85 -20.80
N VAL A 26 -24.16 -6.10 -21.91
CA VAL A 26 -23.11 -6.07 -22.93
C VAL A 26 -21.80 -5.52 -22.36
N ILE A 27 -21.85 -4.39 -21.65
CA ILE A 27 -20.67 -3.78 -21.02
C ILE A 27 -20.00 -4.74 -20.03
N ASN A 28 -20.80 -5.34 -19.14
CA ASN A 28 -20.28 -6.31 -18.16
C ASN A 28 -19.72 -7.57 -18.82
N SER A 29 -20.33 -8.05 -19.91
CA SER A 29 -19.81 -9.17 -20.71
C SER A 29 -18.48 -8.83 -21.39
N VAL A 30 -18.36 -7.65 -21.99
CA VAL A 30 -17.10 -7.20 -22.61
C VAL A 30 -15.99 -7.11 -21.58
N PHE A 31 -16.26 -6.53 -20.41
CA PHE A 31 -15.29 -6.51 -19.32
C PHE A 31 -14.89 -7.92 -18.88
N LEU A 32 -15.85 -8.83 -18.72
CA LEU A 32 -15.58 -10.22 -18.33
C LEU A 32 -14.64 -10.93 -19.32
N VAL A 33 -14.88 -10.77 -20.62
CA VAL A 33 -14.03 -11.34 -21.68
C VAL A 33 -12.62 -10.75 -21.62
N ILE A 34 -12.50 -9.42 -21.50
CA ILE A 34 -11.19 -8.76 -21.39
C ILE A 34 -10.42 -9.27 -20.16
N PHE A 35 -11.08 -9.42 -19.02
CA PHE A 35 -10.47 -9.97 -17.81
C PHE A 35 -10.07 -11.43 -17.97
N GLY A 36 -10.89 -12.25 -18.63
CA GLY A 36 -10.54 -13.63 -18.93
C GLY A 36 -9.27 -13.72 -19.79
N VAL A 37 -9.17 -12.88 -20.82
CA VAL A 37 -7.96 -12.81 -21.67
C VAL A 37 -6.75 -12.33 -20.86
N GLU A 38 -6.91 -11.28 -20.05
CA GLU A 38 -5.84 -10.76 -19.19
C GLU A 38 -5.32 -11.84 -18.22
N LEU A 39 -6.21 -12.63 -17.63
CA LEU A 39 -5.86 -13.75 -16.73
C LEU A 39 -5.07 -14.84 -17.46
N VAL A 40 -5.48 -15.21 -18.68
CA VAL A 40 -4.80 -16.22 -19.51
C VAL A 40 -3.42 -15.74 -19.92
N VAL A 41 -3.29 -14.47 -20.34
CA VAL A 41 -1.98 -13.87 -20.67
C VAL A 41 -1.07 -13.88 -19.45
N ARG A 42 -1.58 -13.51 -18.27
CA ARG A 42 -0.81 -13.54 -17.02
C ARG A 42 -0.35 -14.94 -16.63
N LEU A 43 -1.23 -15.93 -16.75
CA LEU A 43 -0.91 -17.34 -16.52
C LEU A 43 0.22 -17.83 -17.43
N ARG A 44 0.23 -17.38 -18.70
CA ARG A 44 1.27 -17.73 -19.68
C ARG A 44 2.62 -17.08 -19.36
N ILE A 45 2.63 -15.87 -18.81
CA ILE A 45 3.85 -15.13 -18.46
C ILE A 45 4.45 -15.61 -17.12
N GLU A 46 3.63 -15.79 -16.09
CA GLU A 46 4.08 -16.20 -14.74
C GLU A 46 4.39 -17.70 -14.65
N GLY A 47 3.83 -18.51 -15.58
CA GLY A 47 3.96 -19.95 -15.60
C GLY A 47 3.10 -20.65 -14.54
N LEU A 48 2.66 -21.88 -14.82
CA LEU A 48 1.74 -22.63 -13.94
C LEU A 48 2.27 -22.78 -12.51
N ARG A 49 3.58 -22.98 -12.32
CA ARG A 49 4.14 -23.28 -10.99
C ARG A 49 4.09 -22.10 -10.03
N SER A 50 4.38 -20.89 -10.50
CA SER A 50 4.29 -19.66 -9.70
C SER A 50 2.83 -19.29 -9.46
N TRP A 51 2.01 -19.46 -10.49
CA TRP A 51 0.60 -19.07 -10.47
C TRP A 51 -0.23 -19.85 -9.44
N VAL A 52 0.00 -21.16 -9.31
CA VAL A 52 -0.75 -22.03 -8.39
C VAL A 52 -0.45 -21.72 -6.91
N HIS A 53 0.69 -21.09 -6.62
CA HIS A 53 1.08 -20.72 -5.26
C HIS A 53 0.53 -19.35 -4.82
N ASP A 54 0.13 -18.48 -5.75
CA ASP A 54 -0.50 -17.19 -5.39
C ASP A 54 -2.00 -17.36 -5.16
N THR A 55 -2.43 -17.25 -3.89
CA THR A 55 -3.84 -17.29 -3.47
C THR A 55 -4.71 -16.29 -4.22
N TRP A 56 -4.14 -15.17 -4.68
CA TRP A 56 -4.91 -14.14 -5.36
C TRP A 56 -5.17 -14.44 -6.82
N ASN A 57 -4.30 -15.22 -7.47
CA ASN A 57 -4.56 -15.70 -8.82
C ASN A 57 -5.68 -16.75 -8.81
N TRP A 58 -5.74 -17.61 -7.77
CA TRP A 58 -6.87 -18.50 -7.53
C TRP A 58 -8.18 -17.74 -7.29
N PHE A 59 -8.14 -16.69 -6.47
CA PHE A 59 -9.31 -15.85 -6.21
C PHE A 59 -9.83 -15.17 -7.49
N ASP A 60 -8.93 -14.62 -8.32
CA ASP A 60 -9.29 -13.96 -9.58
C ASP A 60 -9.91 -14.95 -10.57
N THR A 61 -9.36 -16.18 -10.65
CA THR A 61 -9.89 -17.25 -11.50
C THR A 61 -11.27 -17.69 -11.07
N LEU A 62 -11.48 -17.90 -9.77
CA LEU A 62 -12.78 -18.25 -9.22
C LEU A 62 -13.81 -17.16 -9.52
N LEU A 63 -13.41 -15.88 -9.41
CA LEU A 63 -14.26 -14.75 -9.76
C LEU A 63 -14.69 -14.78 -11.23
N VAL A 64 -13.75 -14.92 -12.17
CA VAL A 64 -14.05 -14.98 -13.60
C VAL A 64 -14.95 -16.18 -13.91
N VAL A 65 -14.65 -17.37 -13.38
CA VAL A 65 -15.48 -18.57 -13.58
C VAL A 65 -16.89 -18.36 -13.03
N SER A 66 -17.00 -17.79 -11.83
CA SER A 66 -18.30 -17.53 -11.20
C SER A 66 -19.13 -16.50 -11.97
N ASP A 67 -18.48 -15.48 -12.55
CA ASP A 67 -19.12 -14.46 -13.37
C ASP A 67 -19.61 -15.06 -14.71
N VAL A 68 -18.81 -15.92 -15.36
CA VAL A 68 -19.21 -16.64 -16.59
C VAL A 68 -20.39 -17.57 -16.32
N VAL A 69 -20.33 -18.35 -15.24
CA VAL A 69 -21.41 -19.27 -14.86
C VAL A 69 -22.70 -18.48 -14.62
N GLY A 70 -22.59 -17.38 -13.88
CA GLY A 70 -23.75 -16.61 -13.49
C GLY A 70 -24.41 -15.81 -14.62
N MET A 71 -23.60 -15.23 -15.50
CA MET A 71 -24.10 -14.35 -16.56
C MET A 71 -24.45 -15.11 -17.85
N TRP A 72 -23.77 -16.22 -18.15
CA TRP A 72 -23.93 -16.93 -19.43
C TRP A 72 -24.56 -18.31 -19.26
N ILE A 73 -24.06 -19.12 -18.33
CA ILE A 73 -24.48 -20.54 -18.22
C ILE A 73 -25.86 -20.66 -17.58
N VAL A 74 -26.13 -19.98 -16.47
CA VAL A 74 -27.42 -20.09 -15.77
C VAL A 74 -28.61 -19.62 -16.63
N PRO A 75 -28.56 -18.44 -17.29
CA PRO A 75 -29.64 -18.00 -18.17
C PRO A 75 -29.83 -18.94 -19.37
N PHE A 76 -28.74 -19.49 -19.92
CA PHE A 76 -28.80 -20.43 -21.05
C PHE A 76 -29.56 -21.72 -20.72
N PHE A 77 -29.34 -22.31 -19.53
CA PHE A 77 -30.00 -23.56 -19.14
C PHE A 77 -31.39 -23.39 -18.54
N THR A 78 -31.64 -22.28 -17.83
CA THR A 78 -32.88 -22.12 -17.06
C THR A 78 -33.86 -21.12 -17.67
N GLY A 79 -33.44 -20.33 -18.67
CA GLY A 79 -34.20 -19.22 -19.22
C GLY A 79 -34.49 -18.10 -18.20
N LYS A 80 -33.93 -18.20 -16.98
CA LYS A 80 -34.14 -17.26 -15.88
C LYS A 80 -32.81 -16.63 -15.51
N SER A 81 -32.84 -15.32 -15.27
CA SER A 81 -31.72 -14.63 -14.65
C SER A 81 -31.40 -15.30 -13.33
N LEU A 82 -30.10 -15.32 -13.02
CA LEU A 82 -29.58 -15.78 -11.74
C LEU A 82 -30.43 -15.26 -10.58
N ARG A 83 -30.98 -14.02 -10.67
CA ARG A 83 -31.82 -13.30 -9.70
C ARG A 83 -33.05 -14.07 -9.16
N SER A 84 -33.44 -15.18 -9.78
CA SER A 84 -34.55 -16.03 -9.33
C SER A 84 -34.19 -17.20 -8.37
N PHE A 85 -32.92 -17.63 -8.24
CA PHE A 85 -32.56 -18.83 -7.47
C PHE A 85 -31.98 -18.55 -6.07
N ASN A 86 -32.37 -19.27 -5.01
CA ASN A 86 -31.80 -19.09 -3.66
C ASN A 86 -30.26 -19.24 -3.55
N PHE A 87 -29.60 -19.89 -4.52
CA PHE A 87 -28.13 -19.93 -4.71
C PHE A 87 -27.49 -18.54 -4.96
N LEU A 88 -28.31 -17.50 -5.16
CA LEU A 88 -27.93 -16.11 -5.40
C LEU A 88 -27.34 -15.31 -4.26
N ARG A 89 -27.51 -15.73 -3.02
CA ARG A 89 -26.85 -15.03 -1.90
C ARG A 89 -25.35 -14.97 -2.18
N THR A 90 -24.81 -16.06 -2.73
CA THR A 90 -23.44 -16.16 -3.22
C THR A 90 -23.19 -15.25 -4.43
N GLY A 91 -24.11 -15.17 -5.41
CA GLY A 91 -24.02 -14.23 -6.53
C GLY A 91 -23.95 -12.74 -6.12
N ARG A 92 -24.59 -12.35 -5.01
CA ARG A 92 -24.46 -11.01 -4.43
C ARG A 92 -23.10 -10.81 -3.76
N LEU A 93 -22.59 -11.82 -3.04
CA LEU A 93 -21.25 -11.80 -2.47
C LEU A 93 -20.16 -11.74 -3.56
N LEU A 94 -20.38 -12.38 -4.70
CA LEU A 94 -19.47 -12.33 -5.85
C LEU A 94 -19.38 -10.93 -6.46
N ARG A 95 -20.47 -10.16 -6.48
CA ARG A 95 -20.43 -8.73 -6.84
C ARG A 95 -19.55 -7.94 -5.86
N LEU A 96 -19.66 -8.17 -4.56
CA LEU A 96 -18.76 -7.57 -3.56
C LEU A 96 -17.30 -8.04 -3.72
N ALA A 97 -17.10 -9.30 -4.13
CA ALA A 97 -15.77 -9.83 -4.43
C ALA A 97 -15.12 -9.11 -5.64
N ARG A 98 -15.90 -8.55 -6.58
CA ARG A 98 -15.35 -7.67 -7.63
C ARG A 98 -14.73 -6.40 -7.05
N ILE A 99 -15.34 -5.80 -6.02
CA ILE A 99 -14.74 -4.68 -5.27
C ILE A 99 -13.44 -5.13 -4.60
N ALA A 100 -13.37 -6.39 -4.15
CA ALA A 100 -12.14 -6.92 -3.58
C ALA A 100 -10.96 -6.96 -4.58
N ARG A 101 -11.23 -6.89 -5.89
CA ARG A 101 -10.18 -6.71 -6.91
C ARG A 101 -9.48 -5.34 -6.79
N LEU A 102 -10.11 -4.30 -6.23
CA LEU A 102 -9.42 -3.04 -5.90
C LEU A 102 -8.31 -3.26 -4.88
N PHE A 103 -8.49 -4.16 -3.89
CA PHE A 103 -7.43 -4.44 -2.93
C PHE A 103 -6.18 -5.02 -3.61
N ARG A 104 -6.33 -5.68 -4.76
CA ARG A 104 -5.19 -6.12 -5.58
C ARG A 104 -4.41 -4.93 -6.15
N PHE A 105 -5.09 -3.86 -6.55
CA PHE A 105 -4.47 -2.59 -6.95
C PHE A 105 -3.82 -1.86 -5.77
N LEU A 106 -4.38 -2.00 -4.57
CA LEU A 106 -3.82 -1.42 -3.34
C LEU A 106 -2.61 -2.19 -2.80
N ARG A 107 -2.29 -3.39 -3.32
CA ARG A 107 -1.09 -4.14 -2.88
C ARG A 107 0.23 -3.43 -3.15
N PRO A 108 0.52 -2.94 -4.37
CA PRO A 108 1.72 -2.12 -4.58
C PRO A 108 1.72 -0.88 -3.69
N LEU A 109 0.56 -0.27 -3.42
CA LEU A 109 0.44 0.83 -2.46
C LEU A 109 0.80 0.39 -1.02
N ALA A 110 0.34 -0.78 -0.59
CA ALA A 110 0.68 -1.34 0.72
C ALA A 110 2.18 -1.68 0.83
N LEU A 111 2.80 -2.13 -0.26
CA LEU A 111 4.24 -2.34 -0.33
C LEU A 111 5.01 -1.02 -0.19
N ILE A 112 4.57 0.03 -0.90
CA ILE A 112 5.12 1.38 -0.79
C ILE A 112 4.95 1.92 0.64
N MET A 113 3.76 1.75 1.24
CA MET A 113 3.50 2.13 2.64
C MET A 113 4.44 1.45 3.61
N ARG A 114 4.73 0.14 3.43
CA ARG A 114 5.73 -0.56 4.25
C ARG A 114 7.12 0.05 4.09
N GLY A 115 7.50 0.44 2.87
CA GLY A 115 8.74 1.16 2.60
C GLY A 115 8.81 2.50 3.33
N ILE A 116 7.71 3.27 3.30
CA ILE A 116 7.59 4.55 4.02
C ILE A 116 7.78 4.33 5.52
N VAL A 117 7.07 3.37 6.12
CA VAL A 117 7.20 3.08 7.56
C VAL A 117 8.64 2.69 7.93
N MET A 118 9.31 1.91 7.08
CA MET A 118 10.71 1.56 7.28
C MET A 118 11.62 2.79 7.21
N ALA A 119 11.42 3.69 6.24
CA ALA A 119 12.16 4.93 6.13
C ALA A 119 11.95 5.84 7.35
N PHE A 120 10.71 5.99 7.83
CA PHE A 120 10.41 6.73 9.05
C PHE A 120 11.18 6.19 10.26
N LYS A 121 11.23 4.86 10.43
CA LYS A 121 12.01 4.24 11.51
C LYS A 121 13.49 4.63 11.42
N ILE A 122 14.07 4.62 10.22
CA ILE A 122 15.48 5.01 10.02
C ILE A 122 15.70 6.49 10.37
N VAL A 123 14.81 7.36 9.91
CA VAL A 123 14.87 8.81 10.22
C VAL A 123 14.82 9.06 11.73
N LEU A 124 13.96 8.33 12.46
CA LEU A 124 13.90 8.43 13.92
C LEU A 124 15.24 8.08 14.59
N TRP A 125 15.91 7.01 14.14
CA TRP A 125 17.24 6.66 14.65
C TRP A 125 18.28 7.72 14.33
N MET A 126 18.23 8.32 13.14
CA MET A 126 19.13 9.42 12.79
C MET A 126 18.91 10.65 13.67
N ILE A 127 17.66 11.00 13.96
CA ILE A 127 17.33 12.12 14.86
C ILE A 127 17.93 11.87 16.25
N ILE A 128 17.73 10.66 16.82
CA ILE A 128 18.29 10.29 18.12
C ILE A 128 19.82 10.43 18.11
N LEU A 129 20.49 9.91 17.07
CA LEU A 129 21.94 10.00 16.93
C LEU A 129 22.41 11.46 16.86
N MET A 130 21.75 12.28 16.04
CA MET A 130 22.08 13.71 15.91
C MET A 130 21.90 14.44 17.24
N THR A 131 20.82 14.15 17.98
CA THR A 131 20.61 14.73 19.31
C THR A 131 21.74 14.38 20.28
N ILE A 132 22.20 13.14 20.29
CA ILE A 132 23.31 12.70 21.15
C ILE A 132 24.61 13.44 20.77
N LEU A 133 24.92 13.55 19.48
CA LEU A 133 26.13 14.25 19.02
C LEU A 133 26.12 15.73 19.41
N ILE A 134 24.99 16.41 19.19
CA ILE A 134 24.81 17.82 19.58
C ILE A 134 24.95 17.97 21.10
N TYR A 135 24.37 17.05 21.88
CA TYR A 135 24.48 17.06 23.34
C TYR A 135 25.93 16.92 23.82
N VAL A 136 26.68 15.96 23.28
CA VAL A 136 28.09 15.74 23.63
C VAL A 136 28.93 16.97 23.26
N ALA A 137 28.71 17.55 22.06
CA ALA A 137 29.41 18.75 21.64
C ALA A 137 29.11 19.95 22.57
N ALA A 138 27.85 20.12 23.00
CA ALA A 138 27.46 21.18 23.91
C ALA A 138 28.09 21.02 25.31
N VAL A 139 28.15 19.79 25.83
CA VAL A 139 28.83 19.50 27.11
C VAL A 139 30.33 19.74 26.99
N GLY A 140 30.96 19.28 25.91
CA GLY A 140 32.38 19.51 25.63
C GLY A 140 32.73 20.99 25.58
N MET A 141 31.90 21.79 24.89
CA MET A 141 32.07 23.24 24.84
C MET A 141 31.95 23.87 26.24
N ARG A 142 30.97 23.47 27.05
CA ARG A 142 30.83 23.98 28.43
C ARG A 142 32.05 23.67 29.30
N ILE A 143 32.62 22.47 29.19
CA ILE A 143 33.82 22.07 29.94
C ILE A 143 35.00 22.92 29.47
N PHE A 144 35.21 23.05 28.16
CA PHE A 144 36.28 23.85 27.60
C PHE A 144 36.20 25.32 28.02
N THR A 145 35.00 25.92 27.98
CA THR A 145 34.78 27.30 28.45
C THR A 145 35.04 27.46 29.93
N LYS A 146 34.67 26.48 30.78
CA LYS A 146 34.98 26.51 32.22
C LYS A 146 36.48 26.45 32.49
N ASN A 147 37.19 25.53 31.84
CA ASN A 147 38.63 25.39 32.01
C ASN A 147 39.38 26.68 31.63
N ILE A 148 38.97 27.32 30.53
CA ILE A 148 39.54 28.62 30.14
C ILE A 148 39.24 29.68 31.21
N ALA A 149 38.00 29.75 31.70
CA ALA A 149 37.63 30.75 32.70
C ALA A 149 38.38 30.58 34.04
N GLU A 150 38.66 29.34 34.45
CA GLU A 150 39.48 29.02 35.63
C GLU A 150 40.93 29.46 35.43
N ASP A 151 41.54 29.16 34.27
CA ASP A 151 42.91 29.57 33.92
C ASP A 151 43.10 31.11 33.97
N TRP A 152 42.15 31.86 33.40
CA TRP A 152 42.16 33.32 33.50
C TRP A 152 41.95 33.83 34.92
N SER A 153 41.13 33.16 35.72
CA SER A 153 40.89 33.55 37.12
C SER A 153 42.15 33.37 37.96
N ASP A 154 42.88 32.28 37.75
CA ASP A 154 44.13 31.98 38.46
C ASP A 154 45.25 32.94 38.07
N ASP A 155 45.37 33.27 36.78
CA ASP A 155 46.31 34.30 36.28
C ASP A 155 46.03 35.69 36.87
N LEU A 156 44.76 36.04 37.10
CA LEU A 156 44.38 37.32 37.73
C LEU A 156 44.63 37.31 39.25
N ALA A 157 44.47 36.16 39.91
CA ALA A 157 44.69 36.01 41.34
C ALA A 157 46.18 35.97 41.71
N ASN A 158 47.04 35.50 40.81
CA ASN A 158 48.48 35.37 41.01
C ASN A 158 49.27 35.84 39.76
N PRO A 159 49.36 37.16 39.52
CA PRO A 159 49.90 37.71 38.26
C PRO A 159 51.38 37.38 38.01
N ASP A 160 52.15 37.12 39.07
CA ASP A 160 53.56 36.75 39.08
C ASP A 160 53.84 35.30 38.63
N SER A 161 52.88 34.37 38.71
CA SER A 161 53.06 33.02 38.14
C SER A 161 53.04 32.99 36.61
N SER A 162 52.28 33.88 35.97
CA SER A 162 52.23 33.99 34.51
C SER A 162 53.55 34.54 33.90
N LEU A 163 54.25 35.38 34.67
CA LEU A 163 55.56 35.94 34.31
C LEU A 163 56.69 34.91 34.45
N LEU A 164 56.56 33.97 35.41
CA LEU A 164 57.49 32.84 35.56
C LEU A 164 57.29 31.77 34.47
N ALA A 165 56.05 31.55 34.00
CA ALA A 165 55.76 30.62 32.91
C ALA A 165 56.18 31.13 31.52
N LYS A 166 56.22 32.45 31.31
CA LYS A 166 56.66 33.11 30.07
C LYS A 166 58.11 33.61 30.13
N GLY A 167 58.78 33.50 31.28
CA GLY A 167 60.17 33.87 31.51
C GLY A 167 61.15 32.75 31.14
N LEU A 168 61.14 32.33 29.88
CA LEU A 168 62.17 31.56 29.18
C LEU A 168 62.05 31.79 27.68
#